data_AF-A0A8T9S994-F1
#
_entry.id   AF-A0A8T9S994-F1
#
_cell.length_a   1.000
_cell.length_b   1.000
_cell.length_c   1.000
_cell.angle_alpha   90.00
_cell.angle_beta   90.00
_cell.angle_gamma   90.00
#
_symmetry.space_group_name_H-M   'P 1'
#
loop_
_entity.id
_entity.type
_entity.pdbx_description
1 polymer ?
#
loop_
_entity_poly.entity_id
_entity_poly.type
_entity_poly.pdbx_seq_one_letter_code
_entity_poly.pdbx_strand_id
1 'polypeptide(L)'
;MKNQFIGYYQPTSEEYSKLWEEALIVLDTNVLLSLYKLPVSAREEVIGVLEKVKNRLWIPHHVALEFQRGRLTVIANERKAVDDVLTSTNDLINEVKSKFDTLQIDKRDIGVDCESLLKELDKASEQLVEAIRKAHESQLDISSSDPIRKRIDELVADNVGIGPVTQSELDQLVLDGENRFDDKIPPGFKDADKGKNPADASFIFDGLKYQRKFGDLIIWRQIITHAKDKGVKTVLFITADNKEDWWWREQGKTIGPRQELVREIHREAGVDLFWMYSSVQFVEQANKYVSAKVSKESVTELQNVLSDVERKQNHKIFISHSYTNPARVNEAFAQGQATYFSNPKVVEEVIGNWLKKRGLIIKAYQEFPDFIVERGIGYQGFEVKLLERLDTVKSVSALMDILMRGYVEVSTGNLNAFTLIIVIPERSFTDIVLSRESRAEVSDMLRDLIKRYPVDAIVVGAIIDYNFMVLLQEDGGGFAGDYSYAMSS
;
A
#
# COMPACT_ATOMS: atom_id res chain seq x y z
N MET A 1 34.62 6.52 -15.88
CA MET A 1 33.48 5.79 -15.26
C MET A 1 32.21 6.64 -15.24
N LYS A 2 32.17 7.79 -14.55
CA LYS A 2 30.95 8.62 -14.38
C LYS A 2 30.09 8.80 -15.64
N ASN A 3 30.66 9.29 -16.75
CA ASN A 3 29.91 9.53 -18.01
C ASN A 3 29.32 8.24 -18.64
N GLN A 4 29.94 7.10 -18.38
CA GLN A 4 29.49 5.80 -18.88
C GLN A 4 28.55 5.09 -17.89
N PHE A 5 28.24 5.67 -16.73
CA PHE A 5 27.38 5.03 -15.73
C PHE A 5 26.50 6.07 -15.02
N ILE A 6 26.08 7.12 -15.73
CA ILE A 6 25.35 8.27 -15.18
C ILE A 6 24.14 7.88 -14.30
N GLY A 7 23.43 6.80 -14.63
CA GLY A 7 22.29 6.32 -13.85
C GLY A 7 22.63 5.82 -12.44
N TYR A 8 23.89 5.51 -12.15
CA TYR A 8 24.33 5.04 -10.83
C TYR A 8 24.78 6.17 -9.90
N TYR A 9 24.75 7.42 -10.35
CA TYR A 9 25.18 8.57 -9.55
C TYR A 9 23.97 9.43 -9.19
N GLN A 10 23.89 9.80 -7.91
CA GLN A 10 22.93 10.82 -7.48
C GLN A 10 23.40 12.23 -7.91
N PRO A 11 22.46 13.15 -8.13
CA PRO A 11 22.78 14.56 -8.39
C PRO A 11 23.63 15.15 -7.26
N THR A 12 24.57 16.02 -7.61
CA THR A 12 25.27 16.88 -6.65
C THR A 12 24.33 17.99 -6.15
N SER A 13 24.76 18.72 -5.12
CA SER A 13 24.01 19.89 -4.62
C SER A 13 23.73 20.92 -5.71
N GLU A 14 24.69 21.16 -6.61
CA GLU A 14 24.57 22.08 -7.75
C GLU A 14 23.58 21.54 -8.79
N GLU A 15 23.62 20.24 -9.07
CA GLU A 15 22.68 19.58 -9.98
C GLU A 15 21.25 19.59 -9.40
N TYR A 16 21.08 19.43 -8.08
CA TYR A 16 19.79 19.63 -7.43
C TYR A 16 19.27 21.07 -7.57
N SER A 17 20.13 22.08 -7.39
CA SER A 17 19.71 23.47 -7.65
C SER A 17 19.28 23.66 -9.10
N LYS A 18 20.05 23.11 -10.06
CA LYS A 18 19.73 23.16 -11.49
C LYS A 18 18.37 22.51 -11.80
N LEU A 19 18.03 21.38 -11.19
CA LEU A 19 16.70 20.76 -11.32
C LEU A 19 15.57 21.73 -10.92
N TRP A 20 15.75 22.47 -9.83
CA TRP A 20 14.74 23.40 -9.34
C TRP A 20 14.69 24.72 -10.11
N GLU A 21 15.78 25.15 -10.75
CA GLU A 21 15.87 26.40 -11.51
C GLU A 21 15.30 26.27 -12.93
N GLU A 22 15.65 25.20 -13.65
CA GLU A 22 15.41 25.13 -15.10
C GLU A 22 14.72 23.84 -15.59
N ALA A 23 14.54 22.80 -14.76
CA ALA A 23 13.99 21.54 -15.25
C ALA A 23 12.59 21.71 -15.84
N LEU A 24 12.33 20.97 -16.92
CA LEU A 24 10.96 20.59 -17.28
C LEU A 24 10.42 19.69 -16.17
N ILE A 25 9.35 20.13 -15.52
CA ILE A 25 8.70 19.40 -14.44
C ILE A 25 7.53 18.63 -15.02
N VAL A 26 7.61 17.30 -14.94
CA VAL A 26 6.59 16.40 -15.45
C VAL A 26 5.81 15.79 -14.30
N LEU A 27 4.49 15.93 -14.30
CA LEU A 27 3.62 15.33 -13.29
C LEU A 27 3.04 14.00 -13.79
N ASP A 28 2.98 13.03 -12.90
CA ASP A 28 2.27 11.76 -13.11
C ASP A 28 0.78 11.88 -12.75
N THR A 29 -0.05 10.97 -13.26
CA THR A 29 -1.50 10.90 -13.03
C THR A 29 -1.84 10.82 -11.55
N ASN A 30 -1.14 9.98 -10.80
CA ASN A 30 -1.38 9.75 -9.38
C ASN A 30 -1.13 11.00 -8.51
N VAL A 31 -0.24 11.91 -8.93
CA VAL A 31 0.02 13.20 -8.28
C VAL A 31 -1.20 14.11 -8.44
N LEU A 32 -1.81 14.14 -9.62
CA LEU A 32 -3.01 14.94 -9.87
C LEU A 32 -4.22 14.36 -9.15
N LEU A 33 -4.36 13.04 -9.13
CA LEU A 33 -5.48 12.36 -8.46
C LEU A 33 -5.40 12.44 -6.94
N SER A 34 -4.20 12.50 -6.34
CA SER A 34 -4.05 12.61 -4.88
C SER A 34 -4.59 13.94 -4.32
N LEU A 35 -4.67 14.99 -5.14
CA LEU A 35 -5.26 16.27 -4.75
C LEU A 35 -6.71 16.12 -4.28
N TYR A 36 -7.48 15.18 -4.83
CA TYR A 36 -8.87 14.91 -4.41
C TYR A 36 -8.98 14.27 -3.02
N LYS A 37 -7.90 13.65 -2.54
CA LYS A 37 -7.86 12.91 -1.27
C LYS A 37 -7.33 13.75 -0.12
N LEU A 38 -6.57 14.80 -0.43
CA LEU A 38 -6.00 15.69 0.57
C LEU A 38 -7.09 16.53 1.26
N PRO A 39 -6.93 16.81 2.56
CA PRO A 39 -7.64 17.90 3.22
C PRO A 39 -7.44 19.23 2.48
N VAL A 40 -8.40 20.15 2.59
CA VAL A 40 -8.41 21.41 1.85
C VAL A 40 -7.13 22.22 2.07
N SER A 41 -6.66 22.36 3.31
CA SER A 41 -5.42 23.09 3.62
C SER A 41 -4.20 22.51 2.91
N ALA A 42 -3.99 21.19 3.03
CA ALA A 42 -2.88 20.50 2.40
C ALA A 42 -2.93 20.60 0.87
N ARG A 43 -4.13 20.46 0.30
CA ARG A 43 -4.36 20.61 -1.14
C ARG A 43 -3.96 22.00 -1.65
N GLU A 44 -4.39 23.06 -0.97
CA GLU A 44 -4.07 24.43 -1.37
C GLU A 44 -2.56 24.71 -1.26
N GLU A 45 -1.88 24.15 -0.26
CA GLU A 45 -0.42 24.27 -0.15
C GLU A 45 0.31 23.53 -1.29
N VAL A 46 -0.12 22.31 -1.65
CA VAL A 46 0.44 21.57 -2.79
C VAL A 46 0.18 22.30 -4.11
N ILE A 47 -1.04 22.80 -4.33
CA ILE A 47 -1.38 23.61 -5.51
C ILE A 47 -0.49 24.86 -5.54
N GLY A 48 -0.29 25.54 -4.41
CA GLY A 48 0.58 26.71 -4.30
C GLY A 48 2.04 26.42 -4.67
N VAL A 49 2.54 25.21 -4.41
CA VAL A 49 3.86 24.78 -4.91
C VAL A 49 3.85 24.65 -6.43
N LEU A 50 2.83 23.99 -7.01
CA LEU A 50 2.70 23.82 -8.45
C LEU A 50 2.59 25.17 -9.18
N GLU A 51 1.86 26.13 -8.61
CA GLU A 51 1.74 27.49 -9.16
C GLU A 51 3.09 28.20 -9.31
N LYS A 52 3.99 28.02 -8.34
CA LYS A 52 5.33 28.64 -8.37
C LYS A 52 6.20 28.11 -9.50
N VAL A 53 5.93 26.89 -9.97
CA VAL A 53 6.68 26.24 -11.04
C VAL A 53 5.88 26.10 -12.33
N LYS A 54 4.69 26.72 -12.42
CA LYS A 54 3.73 26.54 -13.53
C LYS A 54 4.32 26.72 -14.93
N ASN A 55 5.26 27.65 -15.10
CA ASN A 55 5.88 27.93 -16.40
C ASN A 55 6.78 26.79 -16.91
N ARG A 56 7.09 25.82 -16.05
CA ARG A 56 7.91 24.64 -16.34
C ARG A 56 7.13 23.34 -16.19
N LEU A 57 5.86 23.40 -15.81
CA LEU A 57 5.00 22.24 -15.72
C LEU A 57 4.61 21.78 -17.12
N TRP A 58 4.68 20.48 -17.34
CA TRP A 58 4.14 19.82 -18.52
C TRP A 58 3.62 18.45 -18.13
N ILE A 59 2.54 17.98 -18.75
CA ILE A 59 2.06 16.60 -18.55
C ILE A 59 1.92 15.87 -19.88
N PRO A 60 2.26 14.58 -19.94
CA PRO A 60 1.96 13.72 -21.08
C PRO A 60 0.45 13.70 -21.37
N HIS A 61 0.09 13.52 -22.64
CA HIS A 61 -1.32 13.33 -23.02
C HIS A 61 -1.96 12.18 -22.24
N HIS A 62 -1.22 11.08 -22.07
CA HIS A 62 -1.74 9.92 -21.35
C HIS A 62 -2.03 10.23 -19.88
N VAL A 63 -1.21 11.07 -19.23
CA VAL A 63 -1.47 11.53 -17.86
C VAL A 63 -2.78 12.33 -17.79
N ALA A 64 -2.97 13.28 -18.70
CA ALA A 64 -4.22 14.03 -18.77
C ALA A 64 -5.43 13.13 -19.00
N LEU A 65 -5.30 12.14 -19.89
CA LEU A 65 -6.36 11.17 -20.21
C LEU A 65 -6.72 10.30 -19.01
N GLU A 66 -5.73 9.72 -18.33
CA GLU A 66 -5.97 8.91 -17.14
C GLU A 66 -6.57 9.73 -16.00
N PHE A 67 -6.12 10.97 -15.82
CA PHE A 67 -6.68 11.90 -14.85
C PHE A 67 -8.17 12.14 -15.11
N GLN A 68 -8.54 12.48 -16.36
CA GLN A 68 -9.94 12.74 -16.71
C GLN A 68 -10.83 11.50 -16.51
N ARG A 69 -10.31 10.31 -16.85
CA ARG A 69 -11.04 9.05 -16.65
C ARG A 69 -11.13 8.63 -15.18
N GLY A 70 -10.12 8.97 -14.37
CA GLY A 70 -9.97 8.51 -13.00
C GLY A 70 -10.61 9.41 -11.95
N ARG A 71 -10.69 10.73 -12.18
CA ARG A 71 -11.06 11.72 -11.15
C ARG A 71 -12.42 11.44 -10.49
N LEU A 72 -13.46 11.11 -11.26
CA LEU A 72 -14.80 10.86 -10.71
C LEU A 72 -14.83 9.62 -9.84
N THR A 73 -14.09 8.57 -10.24
CA THR A 73 -13.95 7.34 -9.44
C THR A 73 -13.22 7.63 -8.13
N VAL A 74 -12.20 8.50 -8.14
CA VAL A 74 -11.52 8.91 -6.90
C VAL A 74 -12.48 9.67 -6.00
N ILE A 75 -13.21 10.66 -6.52
CA ILE A 75 -14.23 11.41 -5.75
C ILE A 75 -15.25 10.45 -5.13
N ALA A 76 -15.80 9.50 -5.91
CA ALA A 76 -16.75 8.51 -5.41
C ALA A 76 -16.17 7.67 -4.26
N ASN A 77 -14.94 7.22 -4.42
CA ASN A 77 -14.28 6.37 -3.42
C ASN A 77 -13.98 7.12 -2.12
N GLU A 78 -13.62 8.40 -2.19
CA GLU A 78 -13.39 9.21 -0.99
C GLU A 78 -14.69 9.48 -0.22
N ARG A 79 -15.83 9.68 -0.93
CA ARG A 79 -17.15 9.76 -0.29
C ARG A 79 -17.56 8.45 0.36
N LYS A 80 -17.44 7.36 -0.40
CA LYS A 80 -17.74 6.02 0.09
C LYS A 80 -16.92 5.67 1.34
N ALA A 81 -15.64 6.04 1.39
CA ALA A 81 -14.82 5.80 2.56
C ALA A 81 -15.39 6.48 3.83
N VAL A 82 -15.96 7.67 3.71
CA VAL A 82 -16.62 8.36 4.83
C VAL A 82 -17.97 7.71 5.17
N ASP A 83 -18.74 7.27 4.17
CA ASP A 83 -19.98 6.50 4.38
C ASP A 83 -19.71 5.17 5.11
N ASP A 84 -18.65 4.47 4.74
CA ASP A 84 -18.23 3.21 5.37
C ASP A 84 -17.81 3.46 6.83
N VAL A 85 -17.11 4.57 7.12
CA VAL A 85 -16.76 5.00 8.49
C VAL A 85 -18.01 5.37 9.29
N LEU A 86 -18.96 6.09 8.69
CA LEU A 86 -20.23 6.45 9.32
C LEU A 86 -21.03 5.19 9.70
N THR A 87 -21.10 4.22 8.81
CA THR A 87 -21.80 2.95 9.03
C THR A 87 -21.12 2.17 10.15
N SER A 88 -19.80 1.96 10.04
CA SER A 88 -19.01 1.23 11.04
C SER A 88 -19.08 1.86 12.43
N THR A 89 -19.11 3.19 12.51
CA THR A 89 -19.23 3.92 13.78
C THR A 89 -20.58 3.63 14.44
N ASN A 90 -21.67 3.69 13.68
CA ASN A 90 -23.01 3.38 14.20
C ASN A 90 -23.11 1.91 14.66
N ASP A 91 -22.54 0.98 13.89
CA ASP A 91 -22.56 -0.45 14.23
C ASP A 91 -21.80 -0.73 15.53
N LEU A 92 -20.61 -0.14 15.71
CA LEU A 92 -19.83 -0.27 16.94
C LEU A 92 -20.55 0.32 18.17
N ILE A 93 -21.19 1.48 18.04
CA ILE A 93 -21.98 2.09 19.11
C ILE A 93 -23.14 1.16 19.51
N ASN A 94 -23.84 0.59 18.53
CA ASN A 94 -24.93 -0.34 18.77
C ASN A 94 -24.45 -1.66 19.40
N GLU A 95 -23.29 -2.17 18.99
CA GLU A 95 -22.68 -3.36 19.58
C GLU A 95 -22.31 -3.14 21.06
N VAL A 96 -21.72 -1.99 21.39
CA VAL A 96 -21.39 -1.61 22.77
C VAL A 96 -22.65 -1.57 23.64
N LYS A 97 -23.72 -0.92 23.16
CA LYS A 97 -25.01 -0.86 23.87
C LYS A 97 -25.62 -2.24 24.07
N SER A 98 -25.63 -3.07 23.03
CA SER A 98 -26.19 -4.44 23.11
C SER A 98 -25.44 -5.32 24.12
N LYS A 99 -24.11 -5.22 24.17
CA LYS A 99 -23.30 -5.93 25.18
C LYS A 99 -23.57 -5.43 26.59
N PHE A 100 -23.76 -4.12 26.74
CA PHE A 100 -24.13 -3.52 28.02
C PHE A 100 -25.49 -4.04 28.52
N ASP A 101 -26.51 -4.03 27.66
CA ASP A 101 -27.86 -4.54 27.96
C ASP A 101 -27.84 -6.04 28.33
N THR A 102 -27.01 -6.84 27.64
CA THR A 102 -26.87 -8.28 27.89
C THR A 102 -26.36 -8.58 29.30
N LEU A 103 -25.51 -7.72 29.86
CA LEU A 103 -24.96 -7.92 31.19
C LEU A 103 -25.98 -7.66 32.31
N GLN A 104 -27.12 -7.01 31.99
CA GLN A 104 -28.17 -6.62 32.93
C GLN A 104 -27.58 -5.95 34.17
N ILE A 105 -26.66 -5.00 33.95
CA ILE A 105 -25.91 -4.33 35.01
C ILE A 105 -26.85 -3.53 35.92
N ASP A 106 -27.91 -2.98 35.35
CA ASP A 106 -29.05 -2.35 36.04
C ASP A 106 -29.71 -3.27 37.07
N LYS A 107 -29.65 -4.59 36.88
CA LYS A 107 -30.18 -5.59 37.83
C LYS A 107 -29.15 -6.06 38.86
N ARG A 108 -27.90 -5.63 38.72
CA ARG A 108 -26.82 -5.94 39.67
C ARG A 108 -26.68 -4.72 40.59
N ASP A 109 -26.93 -4.90 41.88
CA ASP A 109 -26.85 -3.82 42.88
C ASP A 109 -25.39 -3.39 43.13
N ILE A 110 -24.82 -2.66 42.16
CA ILE A 110 -23.42 -2.25 42.14
C ILE A 110 -23.22 -0.75 42.46
N GLY A 111 -24.31 -0.01 42.69
CA GLY A 111 -24.25 1.41 43.04
C GLY A 111 -23.78 2.34 41.92
N VAL A 112 -23.87 1.92 40.65
CA VAL A 112 -23.49 2.72 39.46
C VAL A 112 -24.74 3.14 38.70
N ASP A 113 -24.85 4.43 38.35
CA ASP A 113 -25.93 4.96 37.51
C ASP A 113 -25.66 4.67 36.02
N CYS A 114 -25.99 3.45 35.61
CA CYS A 114 -25.83 2.97 34.24
C CYS A 114 -26.68 3.74 33.22
N GLU A 115 -27.85 4.23 33.61
CA GLU A 115 -28.75 4.95 32.70
C GLU A 115 -28.16 6.32 32.33
N SER A 116 -27.56 7.02 33.29
CA SER A 116 -26.85 8.28 33.02
C SER A 116 -25.64 8.07 32.10
N LEU A 117 -24.84 7.01 32.33
CA LEU A 117 -23.69 6.69 31.48
C LEU A 117 -24.09 6.37 30.04
N LEU A 118 -25.19 5.62 29.83
CA LEU A 118 -25.71 5.35 28.49
C LEU A 118 -26.20 6.63 27.80
N LYS A 119 -26.85 7.54 28.53
CA LYS A 119 -27.26 8.86 27.98
C LYS A 119 -26.06 9.73 27.60
N GLU A 120 -24.99 9.70 28.39
CA GLU A 120 -23.74 10.41 28.05
C GLU A 120 -23.09 9.81 26.81
N LEU A 121 -23.07 8.48 26.69
CA LEU A 121 -22.59 7.77 25.50
C LEU A 121 -23.43 8.12 24.26
N ASP A 122 -24.76 8.18 24.39
CA ASP A 122 -25.67 8.59 23.31
C ASP A 122 -25.33 9.99 22.82
N LYS A 123 -25.20 10.94 23.74
CA LYS A 123 -24.87 12.32 23.40
C LYS A 123 -23.50 12.43 22.73
N ALA A 124 -22.48 11.74 23.24
CA ALA A 124 -21.15 11.73 22.63
C ALA A 124 -21.17 11.06 21.23
N SER A 125 -21.95 10.00 21.09
CA SER A 125 -22.15 9.28 19.83
C SER A 125 -22.82 10.16 18.77
N GLU A 126 -23.87 10.89 19.14
CA GLU A 126 -24.54 11.85 18.26
C GLU A 126 -23.59 12.96 17.78
N GLN A 127 -22.78 13.49 18.69
CA GLN A 127 -21.78 14.51 18.36
C GLN A 127 -20.72 13.98 17.39
N LEU A 128 -20.26 12.74 17.58
CA LEU A 128 -19.30 12.10 16.69
C LEU A 128 -19.90 11.84 15.30
N VAL A 129 -21.11 11.27 15.24
CA VAL A 129 -21.83 11.02 13.98
C VAL A 129 -22.06 12.32 13.22
N GLU A 130 -22.43 13.40 13.90
CA GLU A 130 -22.59 14.72 13.29
C GLU A 130 -21.27 15.28 12.74
N ALA A 131 -20.15 15.06 13.43
CA ALA A 131 -18.84 15.45 12.93
C ALA A 131 -18.46 14.68 11.65
N ILE A 132 -18.75 13.36 11.59
CA ILE A 132 -18.52 12.54 10.40
C ILE A 132 -19.42 13.00 9.24
N ARG A 133 -20.69 13.30 9.50
CA ARG A 133 -21.62 13.84 8.48
C ARG A 133 -21.13 15.16 7.91
N LYS A 134 -20.67 16.08 8.76
CA LYS A 134 -20.08 17.34 8.29
C LYS A 134 -18.83 17.12 7.44
N ALA A 135 -17.99 16.14 7.78
CA ALA A 135 -16.85 15.77 6.94
C ALA A 135 -17.32 15.25 5.57
N HIS A 136 -18.33 14.38 5.52
CA HIS A 136 -18.93 13.91 4.28
C HIS A 136 -19.53 15.05 3.43
N GLU A 137 -20.28 15.96 4.04
CA GLU A 137 -20.87 17.13 3.36
C GLU A 137 -19.81 18.10 2.82
N SER A 138 -18.65 18.17 3.46
CA SER A 138 -17.52 18.99 3.00
C SER A 138 -16.78 18.41 1.80
N GLN A 139 -16.97 17.13 1.49
CA GLN A 139 -16.33 16.48 0.36
C GLN A 139 -17.00 16.87 -0.96
N LEU A 140 -16.18 16.92 -2.01
CA LEU A 140 -16.66 17.16 -3.37
C LEU A 140 -17.64 16.05 -3.79
N ASP A 141 -18.73 16.42 -4.46
CA ASP A 141 -19.68 15.47 -5.04
C ASP A 141 -19.47 15.36 -6.56
N ILE A 142 -19.69 14.17 -7.13
CA ILE A 142 -19.57 13.91 -8.57
C ILE A 142 -20.49 14.82 -9.40
N SER A 143 -21.65 15.18 -8.86
CA SER A 143 -22.65 16.03 -9.50
C SER A 143 -22.38 17.53 -9.33
N SER A 144 -21.41 17.91 -8.50
CA SER A 144 -21.08 19.30 -8.20
C SER A 144 -20.05 19.89 -9.17
N SER A 145 -19.89 21.22 -9.14
CA SER A 145 -18.77 21.87 -9.84
C SER A 145 -17.45 21.36 -9.29
N ASP A 146 -16.47 21.10 -10.15
CA ASP A 146 -15.16 20.55 -9.79
C ASP A 146 -14.08 21.65 -9.74
N PRO A 147 -13.88 22.35 -8.60
CA PRO A 147 -12.91 23.43 -8.48
C PRO A 147 -11.46 22.92 -8.58
N ILE A 148 -11.21 21.67 -8.19
CA ILE A 148 -9.87 21.05 -8.25
C ILE A 148 -9.48 20.85 -9.70
N ARG A 149 -10.36 20.29 -10.52
CA ARG A 149 -10.14 20.20 -11.97
C ARG A 149 -9.91 21.56 -12.58
N LYS A 150 -10.71 22.58 -12.25
CA LYS A 150 -10.52 23.94 -12.78
C LYS A 150 -9.12 24.48 -12.47
N ARG A 151 -8.65 24.26 -11.23
CA ARG A 151 -7.31 24.67 -10.79
C ARG A 151 -6.21 23.94 -11.56
N ILE A 152 -6.38 22.65 -11.83
CA ILE A 152 -5.45 21.86 -12.64
C ILE A 152 -5.46 22.31 -14.10
N ASP A 153 -6.64 22.57 -14.67
CA ASP A 153 -6.81 23.09 -16.03
C ASP A 153 -6.07 24.45 -16.17
N GLU A 154 -6.12 25.32 -15.15
CA GLU A 154 -5.36 26.58 -15.12
C GLU A 154 -3.84 26.40 -14.94
N LEU A 155 -3.42 25.42 -14.14
CA LEU A 155 -2.00 25.13 -13.88
C LEU A 155 -1.28 24.57 -15.10
N VAL A 156 -1.95 23.65 -15.80
CA VAL A 156 -1.38 22.94 -16.95
C VAL A 156 -1.68 23.69 -18.23
N ALA A 157 -2.87 24.29 -18.37
CA ALA A 157 -3.31 25.03 -19.56
C ALA A 157 -2.96 24.27 -20.86
N ASP A 158 -2.18 24.89 -21.75
CA ASP A 158 -1.74 24.30 -23.02
C ASP A 158 -0.49 23.42 -22.89
N ASN A 159 0.07 23.24 -21.68
CA ASN A 159 1.24 22.40 -21.41
C ASN A 159 0.90 20.91 -21.30
N VAL A 160 0.05 20.41 -22.20
CA VAL A 160 -0.29 18.99 -22.35
C VAL A 160 0.39 18.46 -23.60
N GLY A 161 0.96 17.26 -23.52
CA GLY A 161 1.50 16.55 -24.67
C GLY A 161 0.46 16.30 -25.75
N ILE A 162 0.92 16.17 -27.00
CA ILE A 162 0.06 15.76 -28.11
C ILE A 162 -0.20 14.25 -27.98
N GLY A 163 -1.47 13.86 -28.06
CA GLY A 163 -1.87 12.45 -28.05
C GLY A 163 -1.65 11.78 -29.41
N PRO A 164 -1.61 10.43 -29.47
CA PRO A 164 -1.64 9.74 -30.74
C PRO A 164 -2.96 10.07 -31.46
N VAL A 165 -2.88 10.31 -32.78
CA VAL A 165 -4.03 10.62 -33.64
C VAL A 165 -4.56 9.35 -34.31
N THR A 166 -3.71 8.34 -34.47
CA THR A 166 -4.07 7.07 -35.11
C THR A 166 -3.71 5.87 -34.24
N GLN A 167 -4.38 4.74 -34.47
CA GLN A 167 -4.06 3.50 -33.77
C GLN A 167 -2.62 3.07 -34.07
N SER A 168 -2.13 3.33 -35.29
CA SER A 168 -0.74 3.04 -35.65
C SER A 168 0.25 3.84 -34.81
N GLU A 169 -0.01 5.12 -34.53
CA GLU A 169 0.86 5.93 -33.66
C GLU A 169 0.85 5.42 -32.22
N LEU A 170 -0.32 5.05 -31.70
CA LEU A 170 -0.45 4.44 -30.38
C LEU A 170 0.28 3.09 -30.30
N ASP A 171 0.13 2.24 -31.32
CA ASP A 171 0.79 0.93 -31.40
C ASP A 171 2.31 1.08 -31.46
N GLN A 172 2.83 2.13 -32.11
CA GLN A 172 4.28 2.44 -32.08
C GLN A 172 4.79 2.78 -30.69
N LEU A 173 4.00 3.47 -29.84
CA LEU A 173 4.39 3.79 -28.47
C LEU A 173 4.54 2.54 -27.59
N VAL A 174 3.88 1.44 -27.96
CA VAL A 174 3.84 0.20 -27.18
C VAL A 174 4.43 -1.01 -27.92
N LEU A 175 5.10 -0.77 -29.06
CA LEU A 175 5.55 -1.82 -29.99
C LEU A 175 6.42 -2.88 -29.32
N ASP A 176 7.34 -2.45 -28.44
CA ASP A 176 8.25 -3.32 -27.69
C ASP A 176 7.74 -3.64 -26.26
N GLY A 177 6.52 -3.23 -25.92
CA GLY A 177 6.02 -3.26 -24.54
C GLY A 177 5.96 -4.65 -23.91
N GLU A 178 5.53 -5.67 -24.66
CA GLU A 178 5.50 -7.05 -24.15
C GLU A 178 6.91 -7.55 -23.82
N ASN A 179 7.85 -7.42 -24.77
CA ASN A 179 9.24 -7.85 -24.58
C ASN A 179 9.89 -7.10 -23.42
N ARG A 180 9.62 -5.79 -23.29
CA ARG A 180 10.10 -5.00 -22.14
C ARG A 180 9.56 -5.57 -20.82
N PHE A 181 8.30 -5.97 -20.77
CA PHE A 181 7.72 -6.49 -19.53
C PHE A 181 8.27 -7.88 -19.17
N ASP A 182 8.43 -8.75 -20.17
CA ASP A 182 9.02 -10.08 -20.00
C ASP A 182 10.47 -9.99 -19.50
N ASP A 183 11.26 -9.07 -20.05
CA ASP A 183 12.66 -8.82 -19.66
C ASP A 183 12.81 -7.89 -18.44
N LYS A 184 11.70 -7.48 -17.81
CA LYS A 184 11.64 -6.55 -16.66
C LYS A 184 12.37 -5.23 -16.93
N ILE A 185 12.27 -4.72 -18.15
CA ILE A 185 12.79 -3.43 -18.57
C ILE A 185 11.78 -2.34 -18.15
N PRO A 186 12.20 -1.36 -17.33
CA PRO A 186 11.31 -0.32 -16.81
C PRO A 186 10.93 0.71 -17.88
N PRO A 187 9.85 1.50 -17.68
CA PRO A 187 8.84 1.36 -16.62
C PRO A 187 7.65 0.52 -17.08
N GLY A 188 6.80 0.12 -16.14
CA GLY A 188 5.48 -0.48 -16.40
C GLY A 188 5.42 -1.99 -16.30
N PHE A 189 6.55 -2.71 -16.16
CA PHE A 189 6.52 -4.18 -16.07
C PHE A 189 5.76 -4.69 -14.84
N LYS A 190 5.59 -3.86 -13.79
CA LYS A 190 4.73 -4.18 -12.64
C LYS A 190 3.24 -4.15 -12.94
N ASP A 191 2.86 -3.59 -14.08
CA ASP A 191 1.47 -3.48 -14.53
C ASP A 191 1.07 -4.56 -15.55
N ALA A 192 1.94 -5.53 -15.84
CA ALA A 192 1.66 -6.64 -16.77
C ALA A 192 0.34 -7.36 -16.45
N ASP A 193 0.01 -7.49 -15.16
CA ASP A 193 -1.22 -8.12 -14.68
C ASP A 193 -2.50 -7.34 -14.95
N LYS A 194 -2.42 -6.03 -15.25
CA LYS A 194 -3.60 -5.22 -15.61
C LYS A 194 -4.28 -5.70 -16.90
N GLY A 195 -3.60 -6.54 -17.70
CA GLY A 195 -4.17 -7.18 -18.88
C GLY A 195 -4.96 -8.47 -18.61
N LYS A 196 -4.94 -9.03 -17.38
CA LYS A 196 -5.52 -10.36 -17.08
C LYS A 196 -7.05 -10.37 -17.05
N ASN A 197 -7.71 -9.27 -16.70
CA ASN A 197 -9.18 -9.17 -16.74
C ASN A 197 -9.63 -8.55 -18.08
N PRO A 198 -10.26 -9.31 -19.00
CA PRO A 198 -10.66 -8.78 -20.31
C PRO A 198 -11.60 -7.57 -20.23
N ALA A 199 -12.44 -7.49 -19.19
CA ALA A 199 -13.38 -6.39 -18.99
C ALA A 199 -12.68 -5.05 -18.71
N ASP A 200 -11.48 -5.11 -18.13
CA ASP A 200 -10.69 -3.93 -17.75
C ASP A 200 -9.39 -3.80 -18.54
N ALA A 201 -8.98 -4.78 -19.35
CA ALA A 201 -7.66 -4.80 -19.99
C ALA A 201 -7.43 -3.65 -20.97
N SER A 202 -8.50 -3.07 -21.52
CA SER A 202 -8.41 -1.99 -22.50
C SER A 202 -9.54 -0.98 -22.36
N PHE A 203 -9.35 0.18 -22.97
CA PHE A 203 -10.40 1.19 -23.09
C PHE A 203 -10.31 1.95 -24.41
N ILE A 204 -11.42 2.58 -24.80
CA ILE A 204 -11.47 3.47 -25.96
C ILE A 204 -11.39 4.93 -25.52
N PHE A 205 -10.62 5.72 -26.26
CA PHE A 205 -10.64 7.18 -26.22
C PHE A 205 -10.34 7.69 -27.64
N ASP A 206 -11.15 8.63 -28.11
CA ASP A 206 -11.03 9.24 -29.45
C ASP A 206 -10.91 8.21 -30.60
N GLY A 207 -11.69 7.12 -30.52
CA GLY A 207 -11.65 6.03 -31.51
C GLY A 207 -10.43 5.10 -31.40
N LEU A 208 -9.50 5.36 -30.50
CA LEU A 208 -8.28 4.56 -30.28
C LEU A 208 -8.45 3.58 -29.12
N LYS A 209 -7.91 2.38 -29.28
CA LYS A 209 -7.92 1.33 -28.25
C LYS A 209 -6.60 1.31 -27.48
N TYR A 210 -6.66 1.72 -26.23
CA TYR A 210 -5.56 1.69 -25.28
C TYR A 210 -5.56 0.39 -24.48
N GLN A 211 -4.40 -0.24 -24.33
CA GLN A 211 -4.21 -1.33 -23.38
C GLN A 211 -3.72 -0.77 -22.06
N ARG A 212 -4.44 -1.02 -20.96
CA ARG A 212 -4.15 -0.41 -19.65
C ARG A 212 -2.79 -0.76 -19.09
N LYS A 213 -2.29 -1.95 -19.39
CA LYS A 213 -0.98 -2.42 -18.91
C LYS A 213 0.19 -1.57 -19.43
N PHE A 214 0.03 -0.89 -20.57
CA PHE A 214 1.09 -0.07 -21.17
C PHE A 214 1.03 1.42 -20.79
N GLY A 215 0.20 1.82 -19.82
CA GLY A 215 0.04 3.23 -19.44
C GLY A 215 1.37 3.91 -19.08
N ASP A 216 2.13 3.31 -18.17
CA ASP A 216 3.46 3.80 -17.75
C ASP A 216 4.44 3.90 -18.93
N LEU A 217 4.42 2.93 -19.86
CA LEU A 217 5.27 2.95 -21.05
C LEU A 217 4.89 4.08 -22.01
N ILE A 218 3.58 4.30 -22.22
CA ILE A 218 3.08 5.39 -23.06
C ILE A 218 3.51 6.74 -22.47
N ILE A 219 3.35 6.92 -21.14
CA ILE A 219 3.81 8.10 -20.41
C ILE A 219 5.31 8.33 -20.64
N TRP A 220 6.12 7.30 -20.43
CA TRP A 220 7.56 7.36 -20.57
C TRP A 220 8.01 7.74 -21.98
N ARG A 221 7.44 7.10 -23.01
CA ARG A 221 7.73 7.42 -24.42
C ARG A 221 7.30 8.84 -24.79
N GLN A 222 6.21 9.34 -24.24
CA GLN A 222 5.79 10.74 -24.42
C GLN A 222 6.77 11.72 -23.77
N ILE A 223 7.31 11.41 -22.59
CA ILE A 223 8.35 12.23 -21.93
C ILE A 223 9.61 12.29 -22.80
N ILE A 224 10.11 11.13 -23.26
CA ILE A 224 11.30 11.05 -24.12
C ILE A 224 11.08 11.85 -25.41
N THR A 225 9.95 11.66 -26.08
CA THR A 225 9.63 12.35 -27.34
C THR A 225 9.58 13.86 -27.14
N HIS A 226 8.87 14.33 -26.10
CA HIS A 226 8.77 15.75 -25.81
C HIS A 226 10.14 16.36 -25.47
N ALA A 227 10.93 15.70 -24.62
CA ALA A 227 12.26 16.17 -24.25
C ALA A 227 13.18 16.27 -25.47
N LYS A 228 13.13 15.28 -26.36
CA LYS A 228 13.88 15.26 -27.62
C LYS A 228 13.48 16.41 -28.54
N ASP A 229 12.18 16.56 -28.80
CA ASP A 229 11.65 17.54 -29.76
C ASP A 229 11.89 18.98 -29.30
N LYS A 230 11.86 19.22 -27.99
CA LYS A 230 12.10 20.54 -27.39
C LYS A 230 13.55 20.78 -26.98
N GLY A 231 14.44 19.80 -27.16
CA GLY A 231 15.85 19.90 -26.78
C GLY A 231 16.06 20.10 -25.27
N VAL A 232 15.18 19.53 -24.45
CA VAL A 232 15.22 19.67 -22.98
C VAL A 232 16.43 18.92 -22.44
N LYS A 233 17.21 19.60 -21.60
CA LYS A 233 18.43 19.04 -20.99
C LYS A 233 18.25 18.59 -19.54
N THR A 234 17.24 19.11 -18.87
CA THR A 234 16.98 18.86 -17.45
C THR A 234 15.52 18.49 -17.27
N VAL A 235 15.24 17.29 -16.75
CA VAL A 235 13.88 16.77 -16.56
C VAL A 235 13.72 16.31 -15.12
N LEU A 236 12.64 16.77 -14.48
CA LEU A 236 12.23 16.33 -13.15
C LEU A 236 10.85 15.67 -13.25
N PHE A 237 10.78 14.37 -13.01
CA PHE A 237 9.51 13.64 -13.00
C PHE A 237 9.00 13.46 -11.57
N ILE A 238 7.75 13.85 -11.33
CA ILE A 238 7.12 13.78 -10.02
C ILE A 238 6.04 12.72 -10.09
N THR A 239 6.16 11.70 -9.24
CA THR A 239 5.21 10.60 -9.17
C THR A 239 4.85 10.29 -7.73
N ALA A 240 3.63 9.82 -7.50
CA ALA A 240 3.20 9.22 -6.25
C ALA A 240 3.36 7.68 -6.27
N ASP A 241 3.86 7.11 -7.36
CA ASP A 241 4.15 5.69 -7.49
C ASP A 241 5.47 5.36 -6.75
N ASN A 242 5.51 4.19 -6.12
CA ASN A 242 6.64 3.70 -5.35
C ASN A 242 7.22 2.38 -5.92
N LYS A 243 6.68 1.88 -7.04
CA LYS A 243 7.06 0.60 -7.64
C LYS A 243 8.54 0.54 -8.02
N GLU A 244 9.09 -0.67 -7.99
CA GLU A 244 10.50 -0.95 -8.29
C GLU A 244 10.89 -0.79 -9.77
N ASP A 245 9.91 -0.70 -10.67
CA ASP A 245 10.14 -0.41 -12.08
C ASP A 245 10.36 1.08 -12.34
N TRP A 246 10.06 1.95 -11.38
CA TRP A 246 10.42 3.36 -11.43
C TRP A 246 11.64 3.68 -10.57
N TRP A 247 11.74 3.04 -9.41
CA TRP A 247 12.73 3.37 -8.37
C TRP A 247 13.81 2.31 -8.21
N TRP A 248 15.08 2.75 -8.19
CA TRP A 248 16.19 1.94 -7.70
C TRP A 248 16.17 1.89 -6.17
N ARG A 249 16.01 0.69 -5.63
CA ARG A 249 15.98 0.41 -4.20
C ARG A 249 17.04 -0.63 -3.82
N GLU A 250 17.67 -0.44 -2.67
CA GLU A 250 18.65 -1.37 -2.10
C GLU A 250 18.42 -1.46 -0.58
N GLN A 251 18.28 -2.68 -0.04
CA GLN A 251 18.04 -2.92 1.40
C GLN A 251 16.95 -2.02 2.01
N GLY A 252 15.83 -1.85 1.30
CA GLY A 252 14.70 -1.03 1.75
C GLY A 252 14.88 0.49 1.59
N LYS A 253 16.03 0.97 1.09
CA LYS A 253 16.28 2.39 0.84
C LYS A 253 16.09 2.73 -0.63
N THR A 254 15.33 3.78 -0.92
CA THR A 254 15.24 4.36 -2.27
C THR A 254 16.47 5.21 -2.54
N ILE A 255 17.23 4.85 -3.57
CA ILE A 255 18.45 5.57 -3.96
C ILE A 255 18.14 6.63 -5.01
N GLY A 256 17.23 6.36 -5.95
CA GLY A 256 16.90 7.27 -7.04
C GLY A 256 16.08 6.59 -8.14
N PRO A 257 15.95 7.21 -9.33
CA PRO A 257 15.34 6.57 -10.49
C PRO A 257 16.12 5.32 -10.91
N ARG A 258 15.44 4.36 -11.55
CA ARG A 258 16.10 3.21 -12.20
C ARG A 258 17.17 3.67 -13.19
N GLN A 259 18.32 3.01 -13.17
CA GLN A 259 19.48 3.38 -13.97
C GLN A 259 19.18 3.25 -15.47
N GLU A 260 18.32 2.29 -15.83
CA GLU A 260 17.85 2.08 -17.20
C GLU A 260 17.06 3.29 -17.71
N LEU A 261 16.19 3.89 -16.86
CA LEU A 261 15.41 5.08 -17.22
C LEU A 261 16.34 6.28 -17.47
N VAL A 262 17.30 6.52 -16.55
CA VAL A 262 18.29 7.61 -16.70
C VAL A 262 19.10 7.43 -17.99
N ARG A 263 19.51 6.19 -18.30
CA ARG A 263 20.30 5.90 -19.50
C ARG A 263 19.46 6.01 -20.78
N GLU A 264 18.22 5.56 -20.77
CA GLU A 264 17.34 5.57 -21.93
C GLU A 264 17.00 7.01 -22.34
N ILE A 265 16.54 7.86 -21.40
CA ILE A 265 16.21 9.25 -21.70
C ILE A 265 17.43 10.07 -22.14
N HIS A 266 18.60 9.81 -21.55
CA HIS A 266 19.85 10.42 -22.00
C HIS A 266 20.19 10.02 -23.44
N ARG A 267 20.11 8.72 -23.76
CA ARG A 267 20.44 8.19 -25.09
C ARG A 267 19.46 8.67 -26.17
N GLU A 268 18.16 8.67 -25.87
CA GLU A 268 17.11 8.89 -26.88
C GLU A 268 16.72 10.37 -27.04
N ALA A 269 16.76 11.14 -25.96
CA ALA A 269 16.38 12.55 -25.94
C ALA A 269 17.55 13.52 -25.69
N GLY A 270 18.73 13.03 -25.29
CA GLY A 270 19.87 13.88 -24.98
C GLY A 270 19.68 14.71 -23.71
N VAL A 271 18.88 14.20 -22.75
CA VAL A 271 18.71 14.79 -21.41
C VAL A 271 19.99 14.55 -20.61
N ASP A 272 20.59 15.61 -20.08
CA ASP A 272 21.83 15.53 -19.30
C ASP A 272 21.56 15.22 -17.82
N LEU A 273 20.43 15.70 -17.30
CA LEU A 273 20.05 15.55 -15.90
C LEU A 273 18.57 15.13 -15.79
N PHE A 274 18.35 13.87 -15.44
CA PHE A 274 17.02 13.32 -15.13
C PHE A 274 16.96 12.93 -13.67
N TRP A 275 15.91 13.36 -12.97
CA TRP A 275 15.66 12.95 -11.60
C TRP A 275 14.18 12.73 -11.34
N MET A 276 13.88 12.03 -10.24
CA MET A 276 12.53 11.74 -9.79
C MET A 276 12.33 12.18 -8.36
N TYR A 277 11.17 12.76 -8.07
CA TYR A 277 10.70 12.97 -6.70
C TYR A 277 9.38 12.27 -6.46
N SER A 278 9.21 11.72 -5.25
CA SER A 278 7.87 11.45 -4.74
C SER A 278 7.11 12.76 -4.55
N SER A 279 5.77 12.74 -4.52
CA SER A 279 5.01 13.97 -4.21
C SER A 279 5.43 14.60 -2.88
N VAL A 280 5.75 13.76 -1.88
CA VAL A 280 6.24 14.19 -0.56
C VAL A 280 7.59 14.90 -0.68
N GLN A 281 8.57 14.25 -1.34
CA GLN A 281 9.89 14.84 -1.54
C GLN A 281 9.80 16.15 -2.31
N PHE A 282 8.97 16.22 -3.36
CA PHE A 282 8.80 17.43 -4.14
C PHE A 282 8.32 18.60 -3.28
N VAL A 283 7.31 18.38 -2.46
CA VAL A 283 6.74 19.41 -1.57
C VAL A 283 7.72 19.81 -0.47
N GLU A 284 8.43 18.86 0.15
CA GLU A 284 9.47 19.14 1.14
C GLU A 284 10.63 19.96 0.56
N GLN A 285 11.12 19.58 -0.62
CA GLN A 285 12.20 20.28 -1.30
C GLN A 285 11.75 21.66 -1.84
N ALA A 286 10.46 21.84 -2.17
CA ALA A 286 9.94 23.13 -2.60
C ALA A 286 10.07 24.22 -1.53
N ASN A 287 9.97 23.88 -0.25
CA ASN A 287 10.22 24.82 0.84
C ASN A 287 11.67 25.36 0.79
N LYS A 288 12.63 24.51 0.42
CA LYS A 288 14.04 24.85 0.31
C LYS A 288 14.36 25.67 -0.95
N TYR A 289 13.85 25.23 -2.11
CA TYR A 289 14.31 25.77 -3.40
C TYR A 289 13.42 26.86 -4.00
N VAL A 290 12.12 26.88 -3.69
CA VAL A 290 11.17 27.88 -4.21
C VAL A 290 10.48 28.67 -3.10
N SER A 291 11.03 28.60 -1.88
CA SER A 291 10.50 29.22 -0.66
C SER A 291 9.00 28.98 -0.51
N ALA A 292 8.52 27.78 -0.84
CA ALA A 292 7.17 27.36 -0.51
C ALA A 292 6.97 27.47 1.01
N LYS A 293 5.74 27.77 1.43
CA LYS A 293 5.37 27.85 2.85
C LYS A 293 4.50 26.64 3.18
N VAL A 294 4.98 25.44 2.85
CA VAL A 294 4.25 24.20 3.14
C VAL A 294 4.48 23.82 4.59
N SER A 295 3.40 23.58 5.31
CA SER A 295 3.41 23.15 6.71
C SER A 295 3.83 21.68 6.86
N LYS A 296 4.32 21.30 8.04
CA LYS A 296 4.69 19.89 8.31
C LYS A 296 3.46 18.99 8.32
N GLU A 297 2.34 19.55 8.74
CA GLU A 297 1.02 18.94 8.77
C GLU A 297 0.60 18.53 7.36
N SER A 298 0.68 19.43 6.36
CA SER A 298 0.38 19.10 4.97
C SER A 298 1.28 18.03 4.37
N VAL A 299 2.57 18.03 4.74
CA VAL A 299 3.50 16.97 4.33
C VAL A 299 3.07 15.63 4.93
N THR A 300 2.63 15.62 6.18
CA THR A 300 2.13 14.41 6.87
C THR A 300 0.84 13.90 6.23
N GLU A 301 -0.11 14.79 5.91
CA GLU A 301 -1.34 14.41 5.22
C GLU A 301 -1.06 13.81 3.84
N LEU A 302 -0.12 14.39 3.10
CA LEU A 302 0.32 13.84 1.82
C LEU A 302 0.96 12.46 1.99
N GLN A 303 1.83 12.27 2.98
CA GLN A 303 2.39 10.96 3.31
C GLN A 303 1.31 9.93 3.64
N ASN A 304 0.31 10.29 4.44
CA ASN A 304 -0.81 9.42 4.80
C ASN A 304 -1.58 8.97 3.56
N VAL A 305 -1.98 9.92 2.70
CA VAL A 305 -2.69 9.63 1.45
C VAL A 305 -1.89 8.67 0.57
N LEU A 306 -0.58 8.87 0.42
CA LEU A 306 0.26 7.99 -0.38
C LEU A 306 0.36 6.59 0.24
N SER A 307 0.57 6.50 1.55
CA SER A 307 0.65 5.22 2.26
C SER A 307 -0.64 4.40 2.15
N ASP A 308 -1.81 5.06 2.12
CA ASP A 308 -3.09 4.39 1.94
C ASP A 308 -3.31 3.90 0.50
N VAL A 309 -2.78 4.61 -0.50
CA VAL A 309 -2.75 4.11 -1.88
C VAL A 309 -1.88 2.87 -2.00
N GLU A 310 -0.68 2.89 -1.40
CA GLU A 310 0.23 1.74 -1.38
C GLU A 310 -0.41 0.53 -0.69
N ARG A 311 -1.07 0.73 0.46
CA ARG A 311 -1.81 -0.32 1.17
C ARG A 311 -2.90 -0.95 0.30
N LYS A 312 -3.68 -0.12 -0.43
CA LYS A 312 -4.76 -0.58 -1.33
C LYS A 312 -4.23 -1.24 -2.61
N GLN A 313 -3.08 -0.82 -3.14
CA GLN A 313 -2.44 -1.43 -4.32
C GLN A 313 -1.72 -2.74 -3.99
N ASN A 314 -1.00 -2.80 -2.87
CA ASN A 314 -0.38 -4.04 -2.38
C ASN A 314 -1.45 -5.09 -2.04
N HIS A 315 -2.62 -4.66 -1.55
CA HIS A 315 -3.80 -5.53 -1.42
C HIS A 315 -4.28 -6.11 -2.77
N LYS A 316 -4.14 -5.39 -3.89
CA LYS A 316 -4.47 -5.90 -5.25
C LYS A 316 -3.35 -6.76 -5.87
N ILE A 317 -2.09 -6.46 -5.60
CA ILE A 317 -0.91 -7.20 -6.14
C ILE A 317 -0.72 -8.53 -5.40
N PHE A 318 -1.02 -8.60 -4.10
CA PHE A 318 -1.05 -9.87 -3.36
C PHE A 318 -2.11 -10.85 -3.88
N ILE A 319 -3.13 -10.35 -4.59
CA ILE A 319 -4.16 -11.16 -5.24
C ILE A 319 -3.68 -11.72 -6.59
N SER A 320 -2.59 -11.20 -7.19
CA SER A 320 -2.17 -11.58 -8.55
C SER A 320 -0.92 -12.47 -8.65
N HIS A 321 -0.12 -12.59 -7.58
CA HIS A 321 1.18 -13.30 -7.61
C HIS A 321 1.35 -14.46 -6.62
N SER A 322 0.29 -14.91 -5.96
CA SER A 322 0.25 -16.25 -5.36
C SER A 322 -1.09 -16.90 -5.72
N TYR A 323 -1.06 -18.18 -6.08
CA TYR A 323 -2.18 -19.00 -6.60
C TYR A 323 -2.45 -18.94 -8.11
N THR A 324 -1.46 -19.32 -8.93
CA THR A 324 -1.75 -20.06 -10.16
C THR A 324 -1.71 -21.56 -9.85
N ASN A 325 -2.88 -22.13 -9.55
CA ASN A 325 -3.43 -23.30 -10.26
C ASN A 325 -4.59 -23.93 -9.45
N PRO A 326 -5.85 -23.54 -9.69
CA PRO A 326 -7.04 -24.14 -9.09
C PRO A 326 -7.15 -25.66 -9.28
N ALA A 327 -6.42 -26.24 -10.25
CA ALA A 327 -6.43 -27.68 -10.50
C ALA A 327 -5.71 -28.50 -9.41
N ARG A 328 -4.66 -27.96 -8.76
CA ARG A 328 -3.94 -28.68 -7.68
C ARG A 328 -4.74 -28.75 -6.39
N VAL A 329 -5.51 -27.70 -6.09
CA VAL A 329 -6.41 -27.68 -4.92
C VAL A 329 -7.51 -28.72 -5.11
N ASN A 330 -8.12 -28.78 -6.30
CA ASN A 330 -9.15 -29.78 -6.61
C ASN A 330 -8.63 -31.23 -6.59
N GLU A 331 -7.37 -31.50 -6.93
CA GLU A 331 -6.77 -32.85 -6.83
C GLU A 331 -6.58 -33.29 -5.37
N ALA A 332 -6.20 -32.40 -4.46
CA ALA A 332 -6.07 -32.70 -3.02
C ALA A 332 -7.44 -33.02 -2.38
N PHE A 333 -8.50 -32.32 -2.80
CA PHE A 333 -9.87 -32.60 -2.38
C PHE A 333 -10.42 -33.93 -2.91
N ALA A 334 -10.01 -34.35 -4.12
CA ALA A 334 -10.42 -35.62 -4.70
C ALA A 334 -9.77 -36.84 -4.03
N GLN A 335 -8.63 -36.67 -3.33
CA GLN A 335 -7.87 -37.77 -2.72
C GLN A 335 -8.02 -37.90 -1.20
N GLY A 336 -8.82 -37.06 -0.53
CA GLY A 336 -9.22 -37.28 0.86
C GLY A 336 -8.08 -37.25 1.90
N GLN A 337 -7.04 -36.44 1.70
CA GLN A 337 -5.85 -36.38 2.57
C GLN A 337 -5.87 -35.28 3.65
N ALA A 338 -7.01 -34.65 3.95
CA ALA A 338 -7.11 -33.64 5.00
C ALA A 338 -6.90 -34.27 6.40
N THR A 339 -5.77 -33.97 7.06
CA THR A 339 -5.41 -34.51 8.37
C THR A 339 -5.68 -33.46 9.46
N TYR A 340 -6.64 -33.70 10.36
CA TYR A 340 -6.98 -32.77 11.44
C TYR A 340 -5.99 -32.89 12.61
N PHE A 341 -5.20 -31.85 12.87
CA PHE A 341 -4.29 -31.80 14.03
C PHE A 341 -5.03 -31.23 15.26
N SER A 342 -5.46 -32.10 16.18
CA SER A 342 -6.11 -31.71 17.44
C SER A 342 -5.15 -31.64 18.64
N ASN A 343 -3.88 -32.02 18.46
CA ASN A 343 -2.88 -32.07 19.52
C ASN A 343 -1.89 -30.89 19.42
N PRO A 344 -1.91 -29.92 20.36
CA PRO A 344 -0.99 -28.77 20.36
C PRO A 344 0.49 -29.13 20.25
N LYS A 345 0.92 -30.24 20.87
CA LYS A 345 2.32 -30.68 20.82
C LYS A 345 2.79 -31.07 19.42
N VAL A 346 1.89 -31.60 18.60
CA VAL A 346 2.20 -31.97 17.20
C VAL A 346 2.30 -30.72 16.34
N VAL A 347 1.44 -29.72 16.61
CA VAL A 347 1.50 -28.41 15.95
C VAL A 347 2.82 -27.72 16.26
N GLU A 348 3.20 -27.67 17.54
CA GLU A 348 4.50 -27.15 17.99
C GLU A 348 5.67 -27.89 17.33
N GLU A 349 5.63 -29.22 17.21
CA GLU A 349 6.69 -30.00 16.54
C GLU A 349 6.85 -29.60 15.07
N VAL A 350 5.73 -29.44 14.35
CA VAL A 350 5.73 -29.00 12.94
C VAL A 350 6.27 -27.58 12.81
N ILE A 351 5.87 -26.66 13.68
CA ILE A 351 6.39 -25.28 13.70
C ILE A 351 7.88 -25.24 14.05
N GLY A 352 8.32 -26.02 15.04
CA GLY A 352 9.73 -26.13 15.40
C GLY A 352 10.58 -26.64 14.23
N ASN A 353 10.09 -27.62 13.47
CA ASN A 353 10.74 -28.07 12.24
C ASN A 353 10.72 -27.00 11.13
N TRP A 354 9.63 -26.26 11.00
CA TRP A 354 9.50 -25.14 10.06
C TRP A 354 10.46 -23.98 10.36
N LEU A 355 10.71 -23.68 11.64
CA LEU A 355 11.72 -22.71 12.09
C LEU A 355 13.14 -23.23 11.80
N LYS A 356 13.45 -24.49 12.14
CA LYS A 356 14.77 -25.10 11.89
C LYS A 356 15.13 -25.14 10.40
N LYS A 357 14.18 -25.46 9.52
CA LYS A 357 14.37 -25.44 8.05
C LYS A 357 14.80 -24.06 7.52
N ARG A 358 14.52 -22.98 8.27
CA ARG A 358 14.93 -21.60 7.94
C ARG A 358 16.27 -21.22 8.57
N GLY A 359 17.05 -22.19 9.05
CA GLY A 359 18.36 -21.97 9.66
C GLY A 359 18.31 -21.40 11.09
N LEU A 360 17.15 -21.45 11.74
CA LEU A 360 16.98 -20.93 13.10
C LEU A 360 17.39 -21.98 14.15
N ILE A 361 18.24 -21.58 15.09
CA ILE A 361 18.71 -22.43 16.20
C ILE A 361 17.78 -22.21 17.40
N ILE A 362 16.99 -23.22 17.72
CA ILE A 362 16.06 -23.21 18.86
C ILE A 362 16.81 -23.57 20.14
N LYS A 363 16.74 -22.72 21.17
CA LYS A 363 17.25 -23.01 22.53
C LYS A 363 16.16 -23.66 23.39
N ALA A 364 16.59 -24.44 24.38
CA ALA A 364 15.67 -25.06 25.34
C ALA A 364 14.96 -23.98 26.17
N TYR A 365 13.63 -24.05 26.29
CA TYR A 365 12.88 -23.04 27.04
C TYR A 365 11.65 -23.57 27.80
N GLN A 366 11.27 -22.81 28.83
CA GLN A 366 10.15 -23.00 29.76
C GLN A 366 8.83 -22.45 29.18
N GLU A 367 7.73 -22.62 29.93
CA GLU A 367 6.30 -22.43 29.61
C GLU A 367 5.83 -21.27 28.70
N PHE A 368 6.64 -20.25 28.39
CA PHE A 368 6.33 -19.19 27.41
C PHE A 368 7.57 -18.32 27.11
N PRO A 369 7.90 -17.99 25.85
CA PRO A 369 7.24 -18.42 24.62
C PRO A 369 7.59 -19.88 24.26
N ASP A 370 6.76 -20.53 23.44
CA ASP A 370 6.95 -21.92 23.01
C ASP A 370 8.34 -22.19 22.40
N PHE A 371 8.91 -21.22 21.67
CA PHE A 371 10.28 -21.29 21.15
C PHE A 371 11.06 -20.02 21.43
N ILE A 372 12.34 -20.20 21.78
CA ILE A 372 13.34 -19.12 21.74
C ILE A 372 14.39 -19.46 20.71
N VAL A 373 14.66 -18.49 19.84
CA VAL A 373 15.66 -18.58 18.78
C VAL A 373 16.73 -17.53 19.00
N GLU A 374 18.00 -17.91 18.87
CA GLU A 374 19.12 -16.98 18.86
C GLU A 374 19.35 -16.42 17.45
N ARG A 375 19.42 -15.09 17.34
CA ARG A 375 19.80 -14.36 16.13
C ARG A 375 21.02 -13.48 16.44
N GLY A 376 21.77 -13.05 15.43
CA GLY A 376 23.04 -12.31 15.59
C GLY A 376 23.00 -10.99 16.38
N ILE A 377 21.82 -10.60 16.88
CA ILE A 377 21.52 -9.39 17.66
C ILE A 377 20.76 -9.68 18.97
N GLY A 378 20.49 -10.95 19.30
CA GLY A 378 19.82 -11.34 20.55
C GLY A 378 18.80 -12.49 20.42
N TYR A 379 17.81 -12.51 21.29
CA TYR A 379 16.81 -13.59 21.37
C TYR A 379 15.45 -13.19 20.80
N GLN A 380 14.87 -14.06 19.97
CA GLN A 380 13.51 -13.92 19.45
C GLN A 380 12.62 -15.03 20.03
N GLY A 381 11.49 -14.61 20.60
CA GLY A 381 10.44 -15.52 21.06
C GLY A 381 9.42 -15.81 19.96
N PHE A 382 8.98 -17.06 19.87
CA PHE A 382 7.85 -17.48 19.04
C PHE A 382 6.82 -18.20 19.91
N GLU A 383 5.60 -17.68 19.94
CA GLU A 383 4.45 -18.35 20.57
C GLU A 383 3.54 -18.94 19.49
N VAL A 384 3.07 -20.17 19.67
CA VAL A 384 2.21 -20.88 18.73
C VAL A 384 0.81 -21.06 19.31
N LYS A 385 -0.20 -20.66 18.54
CA LYS A 385 -1.59 -20.87 18.92
C LYS A 385 -2.42 -21.55 17.84
N LEU A 386 -3.02 -22.67 18.19
CA LEU A 386 -4.06 -23.31 17.38
C LEU A 386 -5.42 -22.64 17.67
N LEU A 387 -6.05 -22.08 16.64
CA LEU A 387 -7.37 -21.45 16.73
C LEU A 387 -8.30 -22.03 15.67
N GLU A 388 -9.46 -22.56 16.09
CA GLU A 388 -10.47 -23.08 15.15
C GLU A 388 -11.03 -21.98 14.23
N ARG A 389 -11.17 -20.77 14.79
CA ARG A 389 -11.68 -19.57 14.13
C ARG A 389 -10.98 -18.33 14.65
N LEU A 390 -10.67 -17.37 13.77
CA LEU A 390 -9.99 -16.12 14.12
C LEU A 390 -10.95 -15.03 14.58
N ASP A 391 -12.17 -15.04 14.06
CA ASP A 391 -13.19 -13.98 14.18
C ASP A 391 -14.04 -14.07 15.45
N THR A 392 -13.76 -15.01 16.35
CA THR A 392 -14.53 -15.13 17.60
C THR A 392 -13.98 -14.23 18.69
N VAL A 393 -14.86 -13.65 19.50
CA VAL A 393 -14.49 -12.83 20.68
C VAL A 393 -13.50 -13.56 21.60
N LYS A 394 -13.70 -14.87 21.78
CA LYS A 394 -12.82 -15.71 22.61
C LYS A 394 -11.41 -15.83 22.00
N SER A 395 -11.32 -16.00 20.68
CA SER A 395 -10.05 -16.05 19.96
C SER A 395 -9.31 -14.72 20.07
N VAL A 396 -9.99 -13.61 19.77
CA VAL A 396 -9.40 -12.27 19.84
C VAL A 396 -8.89 -11.96 21.25
N SER A 397 -9.66 -12.28 22.30
CA SER A 397 -9.21 -12.10 23.69
C SER A 397 -7.95 -12.91 24.00
N ALA A 398 -7.89 -14.18 23.58
CA ALA A 398 -6.71 -15.03 23.81
C ALA A 398 -5.48 -14.51 23.05
N LEU A 399 -5.66 -13.95 21.85
CA LEU A 399 -4.59 -13.33 21.09
C LEU A 399 -4.08 -12.06 21.78
N MET A 400 -4.97 -11.23 22.32
CA MET A 400 -4.57 -10.03 23.08
C MET A 400 -3.72 -10.38 24.31
N ASP A 401 -4.11 -11.40 25.08
CA ASP A 401 -3.35 -11.83 26.27
C ASP A 401 -1.92 -12.27 25.90
N ILE A 402 -1.79 -13.04 24.82
CA ILE A 402 -0.48 -13.50 24.31
C ILE A 402 0.37 -12.33 23.83
N LEU A 403 -0.21 -11.43 23.04
CA LEU A 403 0.49 -10.26 22.51
C LEU A 403 0.90 -9.29 23.61
N MET A 404 0.07 -9.08 24.63
CA MET A 404 0.44 -8.34 25.82
C MET A 404 1.65 -8.95 26.52
N ARG A 405 1.64 -10.27 26.74
CA ARG A 405 2.75 -10.96 27.39
C ARG A 405 4.03 -10.86 26.55
N GLY A 406 3.95 -11.08 25.24
CA GLY A 406 5.10 -10.94 24.33
C GLY A 406 5.65 -9.51 24.29
N TYR A 407 4.77 -8.50 24.27
CA TYR A 407 5.17 -7.09 24.34
C TYR A 407 5.87 -6.75 25.67
N VAL A 408 5.40 -7.30 26.80
CA VAL A 408 6.08 -7.14 28.09
C VAL A 408 7.49 -7.74 28.03
N GLU A 409 7.66 -8.96 27.53
CA GLU A 409 8.99 -9.59 27.40
C GLU A 409 9.97 -8.78 26.54
N VAL A 410 9.48 -8.14 25.46
CA VAL A 410 10.30 -7.27 24.60
C VAL A 410 10.63 -5.96 25.31
N SER A 411 9.64 -5.32 25.93
CA SER A 411 9.82 -4.02 26.59
C SER A 411 10.68 -4.08 27.86
N THR A 412 10.73 -5.22 28.55
CA THR A 412 11.61 -5.46 29.71
C THR A 412 13.03 -5.90 29.30
N GLY A 413 13.26 -6.17 28.01
CA GLY A 413 14.56 -6.60 27.48
C GLY A 413 14.87 -8.09 27.69
N ASN A 414 13.89 -8.90 28.08
CA ASN A 414 14.02 -10.36 28.16
C ASN A 414 14.09 -11.00 26.77
N LEU A 415 13.37 -10.41 25.80
CA LEU A 415 13.44 -10.72 24.38
C LEU A 415 13.82 -9.47 23.58
N ASN A 416 14.51 -9.67 22.46
CA ASN A 416 14.78 -8.61 21.49
C ASN A 416 13.67 -8.51 20.44
N ALA A 417 12.95 -9.62 20.23
CA ALA A 417 11.84 -9.69 19.30
C ALA A 417 10.82 -10.74 19.74
N PHE A 418 9.56 -10.54 19.39
CA PHE A 418 8.48 -11.50 19.64
C PHE A 418 7.61 -11.69 18.40
N THR A 419 7.30 -12.95 18.08
CA THR A 419 6.43 -13.32 16.95
C THR A 419 5.36 -14.28 17.41
N LEU A 420 4.11 -13.97 17.08
CA LEU A 420 2.99 -14.86 17.30
C LEU A 420 2.69 -15.66 16.03
N ILE A 421 2.63 -16.99 16.13
CA ILE A 421 2.25 -17.89 15.04
C ILE A 421 0.87 -18.45 15.34
N ILE A 422 -0.10 -18.17 14.47
CA ILE A 422 -1.46 -18.67 14.57
C ILE A 422 -1.66 -19.76 13.52
N VAL A 423 -1.99 -20.95 14.00
CA VAL A 423 -2.34 -22.10 13.17
C VAL A 423 -3.86 -22.22 13.12
N ILE A 424 -4.42 -22.21 11.91
CA ILE A 424 -5.86 -22.37 11.68
C ILE A 424 -6.16 -23.69 10.94
N PRO A 425 -7.37 -24.24 11.07
CA PRO A 425 -7.79 -25.39 10.29
C PRO A 425 -7.68 -25.15 8.79
N GLU A 426 -7.38 -26.21 8.03
CA GLU A 426 -7.29 -26.17 6.56
C GLU A 426 -8.56 -25.64 5.89
N ARG A 427 -9.73 -25.93 6.47
CA ARG A 427 -11.01 -25.38 6.02
C ARG A 427 -11.05 -23.85 6.15
N SER A 428 -10.73 -23.33 7.34
CA SER A 428 -10.65 -21.89 7.59
C SER A 428 -9.60 -21.22 6.70
N PHE A 429 -8.45 -21.87 6.51
CA PHE A 429 -7.42 -21.42 5.57
C PHE A 429 -7.97 -21.33 4.15
N THR A 430 -8.67 -22.36 3.68
CA THR A 430 -9.28 -22.40 2.35
C THR A 430 -10.35 -21.32 2.19
N ASP A 431 -11.23 -21.16 3.17
CA ASP A 431 -12.29 -20.14 3.16
C ASP A 431 -11.68 -18.73 3.06
N ILE A 432 -10.61 -18.44 3.82
CA ILE A 432 -9.90 -17.16 3.78
C ILE A 432 -9.12 -16.98 2.47
N VAL A 433 -8.56 -18.04 1.88
CA VAL A 433 -7.88 -17.97 0.58
C VAL A 433 -8.89 -17.67 -0.54
N LEU A 434 -10.07 -18.29 -0.50
CA LEU A 434 -11.09 -18.17 -1.54
C LEU A 434 -11.94 -16.90 -1.42
N SER A 435 -12.06 -16.33 -0.21
CA SER A 435 -12.86 -15.13 0.07
C SER A 435 -11.98 -13.90 0.27
N ARG A 436 -12.07 -12.94 -0.66
CA ARG A 436 -11.36 -11.64 -0.53
C ARG A 436 -11.82 -10.84 0.68
N GLU A 437 -13.11 -10.94 1.02
CA GLU A 437 -13.72 -10.26 2.16
C GLU A 437 -13.16 -10.82 3.47
N SER A 438 -13.20 -12.14 3.64
CA SER A 438 -12.68 -12.80 4.85
C SER A 438 -11.18 -12.62 5.03
N ARG A 439 -10.42 -12.47 3.93
CA ARG A 439 -8.98 -12.18 4.01
C ARG A 439 -8.69 -10.75 4.44
N ALA A 440 -9.46 -9.78 3.97
CA ALA A 440 -9.38 -8.39 4.41
C ALA A 440 -9.73 -8.27 5.90
N GLU A 441 -10.82 -8.88 6.34
CA GLU A 441 -11.24 -8.90 7.75
C GLU A 441 -10.14 -9.44 8.68
N VAL A 442 -9.51 -10.55 8.28
CA VAL A 442 -8.41 -11.14 9.07
C VAL A 442 -7.17 -10.25 9.06
N SER A 443 -6.79 -9.67 7.91
CA SER A 443 -5.64 -8.75 7.82
C SER A 443 -5.85 -7.50 8.68
N ASP A 444 -7.03 -6.88 8.60
CA ASP A 444 -7.37 -5.69 9.41
C ASP A 444 -7.38 -6.00 10.90
N MET A 445 -7.93 -7.15 11.30
CA MET A 445 -7.87 -7.63 12.69
C MET A 445 -6.43 -7.78 13.19
N LEU A 446 -5.55 -8.41 12.40
CA LEU A 446 -4.15 -8.61 12.78
C LEU A 446 -3.39 -7.27 12.89
N ARG A 447 -3.68 -6.31 12.02
CA ARG A 447 -3.09 -4.97 12.07
C ARG A 447 -3.49 -4.21 13.31
N ASP A 448 -4.76 -4.28 13.68
CA ASP A 448 -5.25 -3.64 14.89
C ASP A 448 -4.62 -4.25 16.15
N LEU A 449 -4.41 -5.56 16.15
CA LEU A 449 -3.71 -6.25 17.24
C LEU A 449 -2.25 -5.81 17.36
N ILE A 450 -1.50 -5.75 16.25
CA ILE A 450 -0.11 -5.29 16.24
C ILE A 450 0.03 -3.82 16.65
N LYS A 451 -0.90 -2.95 16.21
CA LYS A 451 -0.88 -1.53 16.61
C LYS A 451 -1.05 -1.35 18.12
N ARG A 452 -1.91 -2.17 18.73
CA ARG A 452 -2.19 -2.11 20.18
C ARG A 452 -1.05 -2.71 21.01
N TYR A 453 -0.44 -3.77 20.49
CA TYR A 453 0.65 -4.48 21.15
C TYR A 453 1.81 -4.64 20.15
N PRO A 454 2.71 -3.65 20.08
CA PRO A 454 3.75 -3.61 19.05
C PRO A 454 4.82 -4.67 19.31
N VAL A 455 4.54 -5.87 18.79
CA VAL A 455 5.45 -7.01 18.65
C VAL A 455 5.95 -7.08 17.20
N ASP A 456 7.00 -7.85 16.93
CA ASP A 456 7.66 -7.84 15.63
C ASP A 456 6.81 -8.37 14.49
N ALA A 457 6.04 -9.44 14.73
CA ALA A 457 5.18 -10.01 13.70
C ALA A 457 4.04 -10.88 14.27
N ILE A 458 2.95 -10.98 13.51
CA ILE A 458 1.94 -12.04 13.64
C ILE A 458 1.87 -12.80 12.32
N VAL A 459 2.01 -14.13 12.37
CA VAL A 459 1.99 -15.02 11.22
C VAL A 459 0.79 -15.95 11.34
N VAL A 460 -0.10 -15.97 10.35
CA VAL A 460 -1.25 -16.88 10.28
C VAL A 460 -1.00 -17.92 9.20
N GLY A 461 -1.30 -19.19 9.45
CA GLY A 461 -1.14 -20.26 8.47
C GLY A 461 -1.87 -21.54 8.84
N ALA A 462 -1.76 -22.57 8.00
CA ALA A 462 -2.29 -23.91 8.27
C ALA A 462 -1.21 -24.97 8.08
N ILE A 463 -1.35 -26.11 8.74
CA ILE A 463 -0.50 -27.27 8.48
C ILE A 463 -1.16 -28.11 7.38
N ILE A 464 -0.49 -28.22 6.24
CA ILE A 464 -0.91 -29.03 5.09
C ILE A 464 0.24 -29.98 4.79
N ASP A 465 -0.04 -31.28 4.71
CA ASP A 465 0.95 -32.33 4.50
C ASP A 465 2.17 -32.23 5.44
N TYR A 466 1.91 -32.07 6.74
CA TYR A 466 2.94 -31.90 7.79
C TYR A 466 3.89 -30.70 7.58
N ASN A 467 3.51 -29.73 6.75
CA ASN A 467 4.25 -28.49 6.56
C ASN A 467 3.37 -27.29 6.92
N PHE A 468 3.92 -26.35 7.68
CA PHE A 468 3.24 -25.10 7.98
C PHE A 468 3.31 -24.15 6.77
N MET A 469 2.15 -23.85 6.21
CA MET A 469 1.92 -22.94 5.10
C MET A 469 1.41 -21.60 5.61
N VAL A 470 2.16 -20.54 5.34
CA VAL A 470 1.80 -19.18 5.74
C VAL A 470 0.70 -18.63 4.82
N LEU A 471 -0.36 -18.10 5.44
CA LEU A 471 -1.50 -17.45 4.78
C LEU A 471 -1.32 -15.92 4.73
N LEU A 472 -0.98 -15.35 5.88
CA LEU A 472 -0.85 -13.92 6.12
C LEU A 472 0.30 -13.69 7.12
N GLN A 473 1.00 -12.59 6.95
CA GLN A 473 1.96 -12.07 7.91
C GLN A 473 1.72 -10.57 8.01
N GLU A 474 1.62 -10.07 9.24
CA GLU A 474 1.62 -8.63 9.52
C GLU A 474 2.82 -8.31 10.41
N ASP A 475 3.55 -7.25 10.07
CA ASP A 475 4.79 -6.86 10.73
C ASP A 475 4.60 -5.59 11.56
N GLY A 476 5.15 -5.57 12.79
CA GLY A 476 5.03 -4.45 13.72
C GLY A 476 6.22 -3.49 13.75
N GLY A 477 7.15 -3.61 12.80
CA GLY A 477 8.27 -2.65 12.64
C GLY A 477 9.55 -2.97 13.44
N GLY A 478 9.69 -4.21 13.94
CA GLY A 478 10.92 -4.73 14.58
C GLY A 478 11.78 -5.61 13.66
N PHE A 479 12.50 -6.59 14.22
CA PHE A 479 13.32 -7.60 13.54
C PHE A 479 12.47 -8.63 12.78
N ALA A 480 11.54 -8.16 11.95
CA ALA A 480 10.67 -8.99 11.14
C ALA A 480 11.51 -9.81 10.15
N GLY A 481 11.56 -11.13 10.38
CA GLY A 481 12.02 -12.06 9.35
C GLY A 481 10.95 -12.18 8.29
N ASP A 482 11.33 -12.24 7.02
CA ASP A 482 10.38 -12.60 5.96
C ASP A 482 10.06 -14.10 6.08
N TYR A 483 8.87 -14.42 6.62
CA TYR A 483 8.40 -15.80 6.75
C TYR A 483 7.56 -16.23 5.53
N SER A 484 7.35 -15.35 4.55
CA SER A 484 6.51 -15.57 3.38
C SER A 484 7.16 -16.41 2.28
N TYR A 485 8.48 -16.64 2.34
CA TYR A 485 9.19 -17.51 1.39
C TYR A 485 9.36 -18.96 1.89
N ALA A 486 8.88 -19.91 1.06
CA ALA A 486 9.47 -21.24 0.91
C ALA A 486 9.03 -21.88 -0.42
N MET A 487 9.89 -21.86 -1.45
CA MET A 487 10.37 -23.05 -2.17
C MET A 487 11.38 -22.62 -3.25
N SER A 488 12.66 -22.80 -2.94
CA SER A 488 13.67 -23.18 -3.94
C SER A 488 14.43 -24.39 -3.38
N SER A 489 13.93 -25.58 -3.69
CA SER A 489 14.73 -26.78 -3.97
C SER A 489 13.92 -27.63 -4.93
#